data_AF-A0A674M938-F1
#
_entry.id   AF-A0A674M938-F1
#
_cell.length_a   1.000
_cell.length_b   1.000
_cell.length_c   1.000
_cell.angle_alpha   90.00
_cell.angle_beta   90.00
_cell.angle_gamma   90.00
#
_symmetry.space_group_name_H-M   'P 1'
#
loop_
_entity.id
_entity.type
_entity.pdbx_description
1 polymer ?
#
loop_
_entity_poly.entity_id
_entity_poly.type
_entity_poly.pdbx_seq_one_letter_code
_entity_poly.pdbx_strand_id
1 'polypeptide(L)'
;MEKGILKIICASQGAVDTDFLECNLGSSVSEIISSSDKFVFCCPFGQQKVVARTKVQLCQTKGCLGSCRRLHVCKGFLLSGSCQPIGGCSFSHELNSEHNRRILGEHELGDLSREELCTLLMQSDDQMLPPVRMNIVLELMSLDG
;
A
#
# COMPACT_ATOMS: atom_id res chain seq x y z
N MET A 1 17.52 8.71 2.94
CA MET A 1 17.80 7.26 2.79
C MET A 1 16.51 6.45 2.87
N GLU A 2 15.66 6.67 3.89
CA GLU A 2 14.34 6.04 4.04
C GLU A 2 13.45 6.06 2.79
N LYS A 3 13.28 7.24 2.16
CA LYS A 3 12.54 7.38 0.90
C LYS A 3 13.08 6.49 -0.23
N GLY A 4 14.40 6.25 -0.27
CA GLY A 4 15.04 5.37 -1.24
C GLY A 4 14.71 3.90 -0.98
N ILE A 5 14.74 3.48 0.29
CA ILE A 5 14.31 2.13 0.72
C ILE A 5 12.85 1.92 0.34
N LEU A 6 11.97 2.86 0.67
CA LEU A 6 10.55 2.80 0.35
C LEU A 6 10.31 2.63 -1.15
N LYS A 7 11.02 3.42 -1.98
CA LYS A 7 10.93 3.35 -3.44
C LYS A 7 11.34 1.97 -3.97
N ILE A 8 12.44 1.42 -3.48
CA ILE A 8 12.93 0.08 -3.86
C ILE A 8 11.88 -0.98 -3.49
N ILE A 9 11.39 -0.97 -2.25
CA ILE A 9 10.38 -1.93 -1.79
C ILE A 9 9.11 -1.86 -2.66
N CYS A 10 8.60 -0.66 -2.91
CA CYS A 10 7.40 -0.50 -3.72
C CYS A 10 7.61 -0.92 -5.19
N ALA A 11 8.78 -0.64 -5.76
CA ALA A 11 9.15 -1.10 -7.10
C ALA A 11 9.28 -2.64 -7.18
N SER A 12 9.65 -3.28 -6.07
CA SER A 12 9.73 -4.73 -5.90
C SER A 12 8.42 -5.39 -5.45
N GLN A 13 7.26 -4.79 -5.77
CA GLN A 13 5.92 -5.32 -5.41
C GLN A 13 5.66 -5.37 -3.90
N GLY A 14 6.33 -4.48 -3.14
CA GLY A 14 5.99 -4.16 -1.76
C GLY A 14 6.71 -5.00 -0.70
N ALA A 15 7.53 -5.97 -1.09
CA ALA A 15 8.34 -6.75 -0.16
C ALA A 15 9.69 -7.12 -0.79
N VAL A 16 10.75 -7.08 0.00
CA VAL A 16 12.10 -7.44 -0.45
C VAL A 16 12.83 -8.23 0.63
N ASP A 17 13.79 -9.04 0.22
CA ASP A 17 14.65 -9.76 1.17
C ASP A 17 15.57 -8.75 1.89
N THR A 18 15.82 -8.97 3.19
CA THR A 18 16.71 -8.09 3.97
C THR A 18 18.11 -8.05 3.34
N ASP A 19 18.64 -9.22 2.96
CA ASP A 19 19.96 -9.36 2.32
C ASP A 19 20.07 -8.55 1.02
N PHE A 20 18.97 -8.45 0.25
CA PHE A 20 18.93 -7.65 -0.97
C PHE A 20 19.09 -6.16 -0.66
N LEU A 21 18.42 -5.67 0.39
CA LEU A 21 18.54 -4.27 0.81
C LEU A 21 19.94 -3.95 1.32
N GLU A 22 20.51 -4.82 2.17
CA GLU A 22 21.86 -4.62 2.69
C GLU A 22 22.92 -4.61 1.57
N CYS A 23 22.79 -5.49 0.57
CA CYS A 23 23.67 -5.51 -0.59
C CYS A 23 23.57 -4.25 -1.46
N ASN A 24 22.38 -3.67 -1.61
CA ASN A 24 22.15 -2.53 -2.52
C ASN A 24 22.39 -1.16 -1.86
N LEU A 25 22.18 -1.05 -0.54
CA LEU A 25 22.15 0.23 0.17
C LEU A 25 23.16 0.30 1.33
N GLY A 26 23.76 -0.83 1.71
CA GLY A 26 24.78 -0.93 2.76
C GLY A 26 24.24 -1.40 4.11
N SER A 27 25.16 -1.54 5.08
CA SER A 27 24.88 -2.13 6.39
C SER A 27 24.02 -1.29 7.34
N SER A 28 23.81 0.01 7.06
CA SER A 28 22.99 0.89 7.89
C SER A 28 21.48 0.72 7.69
N VAL A 29 21.06 -0.09 6.71
CA VAL A 29 19.63 -0.25 6.36
C VAL A 29 18.83 -0.89 7.49
N SER A 30 19.41 -1.88 8.18
CA SER A 30 18.76 -2.61 9.26
C SER A 30 18.43 -1.71 10.47
N GLU A 31 19.25 -0.69 10.76
CA GLU A 31 18.99 0.31 11.80
C GLU A 31 17.85 1.27 11.39
N ILE A 32 17.82 1.68 10.11
CA ILE A 32 16.76 2.55 9.58
C ILE A 32 15.41 1.81 9.55
N ILE A 33 15.41 0.55 9.13
CA ILE A 33 14.18 -0.26 9.12
C ILE A 33 13.65 -0.42 10.53
N SER A 34 14.52 -0.71 11.49
CA SER A 34 14.12 -0.94 12.89
C SER A 34 13.61 0.31 13.60
N SER A 35 13.99 1.51 13.13
CA SER A 35 13.62 2.79 13.74
C SER A 35 12.43 3.48 13.06
N SER A 36 12.03 3.04 11.88
CA SER A 36 10.92 3.64 11.11
C SER A 36 9.62 2.85 11.25
N ASP A 37 8.50 3.55 11.39
CA ASP A 37 7.16 2.97 11.38
C ASP A 37 6.63 2.65 9.97
N LYS A 38 7.39 2.99 8.93
CA LYS A 38 7.08 2.70 7.53
C LYS A 38 7.54 1.32 7.08
N PHE A 39 8.27 0.58 7.90
CA PHE A 39 8.78 -0.73 7.54
C PHE A 39 8.49 -1.77 8.61
N VAL A 40 8.21 -2.98 8.16
CA VAL A 40 7.92 -4.12 9.03
C VAL A 40 8.68 -5.34 8.53
N PHE A 41 9.42 -5.98 9.44
CA PHE A 41 10.03 -7.28 9.17
C PHE A 41 8.96 -8.37 9.19
N CYS A 42 9.02 -9.29 8.22
CA CYS A 42 8.22 -10.50 8.20
C CYS A 42 9.07 -11.69 7.76
N CYS A 43 8.66 -12.90 8.15
CA CYS A 43 9.40 -14.12 7.84
C CYS A 43 8.51 -15.17 7.14
N PRO A 44 7.97 -14.89 5.94
CA PRO A 44 7.20 -15.88 5.19
C PRO A 44 8.07 -17.12 4.92
N PHE A 45 7.60 -18.29 5.33
CA PHE A 45 8.29 -19.57 5.12
C PHE A 45 9.75 -19.61 5.62
N GLY A 46 10.09 -18.81 6.63
CA GLY A 46 11.44 -18.73 7.20
C GLY A 46 12.41 -17.80 6.46
N GLN A 47 12.00 -17.14 5.38
CA GLN A 47 12.81 -16.13 4.69
C GLN A 47 12.50 -14.74 5.24
N GLN A 48 13.51 -14.03 5.77
CA GLN A 48 13.31 -12.68 6.30
C GLN A 48 13.14 -11.67 5.16
N LYS A 49 12.03 -10.92 5.21
CA LYS A 49 11.68 -9.87 4.27
C LYS A 49 11.30 -8.59 5.01
N VAL A 50 11.35 -7.49 4.28
CA VAL A 50 10.94 -6.16 4.73
C VAL A 50 9.77 -5.71 3.86
N VAL A 51 8.69 -5.30 4.51
CA VAL A 51 7.46 -4.80 3.88
C VAL A 51 7.30 -3.32 4.18
N ALA A 52 6.84 -2.56 3.19
CA ALA A 52 6.54 -1.14 3.35
C ALA A 52 5.11 -0.91 3.85
N ARG A 53 4.93 0.09 4.72
CA ARG A 53 3.64 0.50 5.28
C ARG A 53 3.49 2.02 5.22
N THR A 54 2.25 2.47 5.19
CA THR A 54 1.90 3.89 5.28
C THR A 54 0.67 4.11 6.17
N LYS A 55 0.54 5.33 6.68
CA LYS A 55 -0.66 5.80 7.38
C LYS A 55 -1.70 6.40 6.41
N VAL A 56 -1.34 6.58 5.15
CA VAL A 56 -2.25 7.08 4.11
C VAL A 56 -3.30 6.02 3.80
N GLN A 57 -4.56 6.45 3.68
CA GLN A 57 -5.72 5.60 3.42
C GLN A 57 -6.61 6.20 2.33
N LEU A 58 -7.49 5.40 1.76
CA LEU A 58 -8.54 5.85 0.85
C LEU A 58 -9.71 6.50 1.59
N CYS A 59 -10.24 7.57 1.01
CA CYS A 59 -11.49 8.17 1.45
C CYS A 59 -12.67 7.37 0.89
N GLN A 60 -13.59 6.97 1.77
CA GLN A 60 -14.79 6.20 1.40
C GLN A 60 -16.02 7.10 1.16
N THR A 61 -15.90 8.40 1.42
CA THR A 61 -17.02 9.34 1.33
C THR A 61 -17.18 9.83 -0.11
N LYS A 62 -18.29 9.46 -0.75
CA LYS A 62 -18.69 10.00 -2.06
C LYS A 62 -18.92 11.50 -1.93
N GLY A 63 -18.39 12.29 -2.88
CA GLY A 63 -18.54 13.74 -2.86
C GLY A 63 -17.85 14.44 -1.67
N CYS A 64 -16.80 13.83 -1.10
CA CYS A 64 -16.05 14.46 -0.02
C CYS A 64 -15.48 15.82 -0.45
N LEU A 65 -15.71 16.87 0.37
CA LEU A 65 -15.33 18.25 0.07
C LEU A 65 -13.81 18.55 0.21
N GLY A 66 -12.98 17.56 0.54
CA GLY A 66 -11.51 17.73 0.61
C GLY A 66 -10.97 18.21 1.96
N SER A 67 -11.80 18.26 3.00
CA SER A 67 -11.36 18.57 4.38
C SER A 67 -10.77 17.36 5.12
N CYS A 68 -10.80 16.17 4.53
CA CYS A 68 -10.25 14.95 5.13
C CYS A 68 -8.73 14.82 4.89
N ARG A 69 -8.09 13.81 5.51
CA ARG A 69 -6.67 13.47 5.30
C ARG A 69 -6.47 12.15 4.55
N ARG A 70 -7.42 11.78 3.71
CA ARG A 70 -7.42 10.53 2.95
C ARG A 70 -7.45 10.79 1.45
N LEU A 71 -6.89 9.87 0.67
CA LEU A 71 -6.82 10.01 -0.78
C LEU A 71 -8.21 9.91 -1.41
N HIS A 72 -8.49 10.84 -2.31
CA HIS A 72 -9.69 10.85 -3.12
C HIS A 72 -9.36 10.20 -4.45
N VAL A 73 -9.49 8.87 -4.50
CA VAL A 73 -9.33 8.10 -5.72
C VAL A 73 -10.22 6.87 -5.68
N CYS A 74 -10.74 6.47 -6.84
CA CYS A 74 -11.47 5.24 -7.02
C CYS A 74 -10.57 4.04 -6.76
N LYS A 75 -10.97 3.16 -5.85
CA LYS A 75 -10.29 1.89 -5.56
C LYS A 75 -10.08 1.04 -6.82
N GLY A 76 -11.10 0.92 -7.67
CA GLY A 76 -11.01 0.15 -8.92
C GLY A 76 -9.96 0.74 -9.87
N PHE A 77 -9.99 2.05 -10.10
CA PHE A 77 -8.98 2.73 -10.92
C PHE A 77 -7.56 2.57 -10.34
N LEU A 78 -7.42 2.69 -9.02
CA LEU A 78 -6.13 2.52 -8.35
C LEU A 78 -5.56 1.10 -8.57
N LEU A 79 -6.40 0.06 -8.48
CA LEU A 79 -6.03 -1.34 -8.68
C LEU A 79 -5.70 -1.65 -10.15
N SER A 80 -6.63 -1.40 -11.08
CA SER A 80 -6.53 -1.86 -12.47
C SER A 80 -6.09 -0.81 -13.49
N GLY A 81 -5.90 0.45 -13.07
CA GLY A 81 -5.61 1.58 -13.98
C GLY A 81 -6.80 2.00 -14.85
N SER A 82 -7.91 1.30 -14.72
CA SER A 82 -9.16 1.53 -15.44
C SER A 82 -10.34 1.20 -14.52
N CYS A 83 -11.45 1.91 -14.68
CA CYS A 83 -12.67 1.66 -13.92
C CYS A 83 -13.88 1.93 -14.81
N GLN A 84 -14.67 0.87 -15.07
CA GLN A 84 -15.87 0.92 -15.92
C GLN A 84 -17.11 0.45 -15.14
N PRO A 85 -17.56 1.20 -14.13
CA PRO A 85 -18.75 0.85 -13.37
C PRO A 85 -20.00 1.13 -14.21
N ILE A 86 -20.98 0.24 -14.13
CA ILE A 86 -22.29 0.43 -14.76
C ILE A 86 -22.97 1.64 -14.10
N GLY A 87 -23.22 2.70 -14.88
CA GLY A 87 -23.83 3.94 -14.38
C GLY A 87 -22.84 5.05 -13.97
N GLY A 88 -21.54 4.88 -14.23
CA GLY A 88 -20.53 5.90 -13.96
C GLY A 88 -19.90 5.81 -12.57
N CYS A 89 -18.66 6.27 -12.43
CA CYS A 89 -17.92 6.17 -11.17
C CYS A 89 -18.22 7.37 -10.28
N SER A 90 -18.62 7.12 -9.03
CA SER A 90 -18.84 8.18 -8.03
C SER A 90 -17.56 8.69 -7.36
N PHE A 91 -16.40 8.13 -7.72
CA PHE A 91 -15.10 8.48 -7.12
C PHE A 91 -14.17 9.06 -8.19
N SER A 92 -13.24 9.91 -7.76
CA SER A 92 -12.27 10.55 -8.65
C SER A 92 -11.31 9.51 -9.26
N HIS A 93 -10.92 9.70 -10.53
CA HIS A 93 -9.82 8.95 -11.16
C HIS A 93 -8.53 9.80 -11.25
N GLU A 94 -8.52 10.98 -10.61
CA GLU A 94 -7.39 11.89 -10.63
C GLU A 94 -6.50 11.71 -9.39
N LEU A 95 -5.42 10.97 -9.55
CA LEU A 95 -4.41 10.81 -8.49
C LEU A 95 -3.65 12.10 -8.18
N ASN A 96 -3.44 12.95 -9.18
CA ASN A 96 -2.62 14.17 -9.06
C ASN A 96 -3.43 15.44 -8.71
N SER A 97 -4.65 15.28 -8.19
CA SER A 97 -5.45 16.40 -7.68
C SER A 97 -4.67 17.17 -6.60
N GLU A 98 -4.95 18.46 -6.44
CA GLU A 98 -4.29 19.30 -5.42
C GLU A 98 -4.38 18.67 -4.02
N HIS A 99 -5.56 18.17 -3.66
CA HIS A 99 -5.81 17.49 -2.38
C HIS A 99 -4.91 16.27 -2.19
N ASN A 100 -4.84 15.39 -3.20
CA ASN A 100 -4.03 14.17 -3.13
C ASN A 100 -2.53 14.50 -3.10
N ARG A 101 -2.07 15.46 -3.90
CA ARG A 101 -0.66 15.88 -3.92
C ARG A 101 -0.21 16.42 -2.56
N ARG A 102 -1.07 17.16 -1.85
CA ARG A 102 -0.79 17.61 -0.49
C ARG A 102 -0.58 16.42 0.46
N ILE A 103 -1.52 15.47 0.48
CA ILE A 103 -1.44 14.27 1.34
C ILE A 103 -0.22 13.42 1.00
N LEU A 104 0.02 13.15 -0.29
CA LEU A 104 1.19 12.38 -0.73
C LEU A 104 2.50 13.10 -0.38
N GLY A 105 2.55 14.43 -0.50
CA GLY A 105 3.69 15.24 -0.11
C GLY A 105 4.00 15.17 1.39
N GLU A 106 2.98 15.30 2.24
CA GLU A 106 3.09 15.18 3.70
C GLU A 106 3.65 13.83 4.15
N HIS A 107 3.41 12.77 3.37
CA HIS A 107 3.88 11.42 3.65
C HIS A 107 5.08 10.97 2.79
N GLU A 108 5.70 11.89 2.03
CA GLU A 108 6.84 11.63 1.14
C GLU A 108 6.59 10.59 0.02
N LEU A 109 5.33 10.42 -0.38
CA LEU A 109 4.86 9.44 -1.38
C LEU A 109 4.66 10.03 -2.78
N GLY A 110 4.97 11.31 -2.99
CA GLY A 110 4.68 12.02 -4.25
C GLY A 110 5.39 11.47 -5.50
N ASP A 111 6.48 10.72 -5.32
CA ASP A 111 7.27 10.14 -6.43
C ASP A 111 6.88 8.69 -6.75
N LEU A 112 5.84 8.16 -6.08
CA LEU A 112 5.33 6.82 -6.36
C LEU A 112 4.42 6.83 -7.58
N SER A 113 4.58 5.84 -8.44
CA SER A 113 3.63 5.56 -9.51
C SER A 113 2.30 5.08 -8.93
N ARG A 114 1.27 5.00 -9.78
CA ARG A 114 -0.03 4.41 -9.39
C ARG A 114 0.15 3.00 -8.84
N GLU A 115 0.94 2.17 -9.51
CA GLU A 115 1.16 0.76 -9.19
C GLU A 115 1.90 0.61 -7.85
N GLU A 116 2.94 1.42 -7.65
CA GLU A 116 3.69 1.46 -6.39
C GLU A 116 2.81 1.93 -5.22
N LEU A 117 2.02 3.00 -5.43
CA LEU A 117 1.08 3.50 -4.43
C LEU A 117 -0.02 2.47 -4.14
N CYS A 118 -0.54 1.80 -5.16
CA CYS A 118 -1.51 0.72 -5.01
C CYS A 118 -0.94 -0.42 -4.15
N THR A 119 0.29 -0.83 -4.42
CA THR A 119 0.99 -1.87 -3.65
C THR A 119 1.14 -1.47 -2.18
N LEU A 120 1.61 -0.25 -1.93
CA LEU A 120 1.79 0.28 -0.58
C LEU A 120 0.45 0.36 0.19
N LEU A 121 -0.63 0.79 -0.48
CA LEU A 121 -1.96 0.89 0.12
C LEU A 121 -2.59 -0.48 0.34
N MET A 122 -2.42 -1.44 -0.55
CA MET A 122 -2.85 -2.84 -0.34
C MET A 122 -2.23 -3.45 0.91
N GLN A 123 -0.99 -3.06 1.20
CA GLN A 123 -0.27 -3.50 2.38
C GLN A 123 -0.63 -2.72 3.63
N SER A 124 -1.38 -1.62 3.57
CA SER A 124 -1.54 -0.67 4.69
C SER A 124 -2.98 -0.33 5.07
N ASP A 125 -3.89 -0.34 4.09
CA ASP A 125 -5.27 0.07 4.23
C ASP A 125 -6.18 -1.15 4.02
N ASP A 126 -6.81 -1.63 5.09
CA ASP A 126 -7.72 -2.79 5.04
C ASP A 126 -8.89 -2.58 4.07
N GLN A 127 -9.23 -1.33 3.74
CA GLN A 127 -10.26 -1.03 2.74
C GLN A 127 -9.83 -1.41 1.33
N MET A 128 -8.54 -1.61 1.07
CA MET A 128 -8.02 -2.09 -0.19
C MET A 128 -8.22 -3.61 -0.35
N LEU A 129 -8.31 -4.35 0.74
CA LEU A 129 -8.51 -5.79 0.73
C LEU A 129 -9.94 -6.16 0.29
N PRO A 130 -10.15 -7.37 -0.28
CA PRO A 130 -11.49 -7.89 -0.49
C PRO A 130 -12.17 -8.13 0.86
N PRO A 131 -13.51 -8.00 0.95
CA PRO A 131 -14.22 -8.35 2.17
C PRO A 131 -14.00 -9.82 2.50
N VAL A 132 -13.45 -10.10 3.69
CA VAL A 132 -13.28 -11.47 4.18
C VAL A 132 -14.68 -12.05 4.41
N ARG A 133 -15.12 -12.96 3.55
CA ARG A 133 -16.33 -13.76 3.82
C ARG A 133 -15.93 -14.86 4.78
N MET A 134 -16.46 -14.82 6.01
CA MET A 134 -16.20 -15.78 7.09
C MET A 134 -16.58 -17.25 6.79
N ASN A 135 -17.06 -17.57 5.59
CA ASN A 135 -17.44 -18.94 5.21
C ASN A 135 -16.28 -19.83 4.74
N ILE A 136 -15.08 -19.29 4.49
CA ILE A 136 -13.94 -20.11 4.00
C ILE A 136 -13.24 -20.88 5.15
N VAL A 137 -13.47 -20.52 6.42
CA VAL A 137 -12.80 -21.19 7.54
C VAL A 137 -13.43 -22.56 7.86
N LEU A 138 -14.71 -22.79 7.53
CA LEU A 138 -15.37 -24.07 7.80
C LEU A 138 -15.01 -25.19 6.81
N GLU A 139 -14.67 -24.87 5.56
CA GLU A 139 -14.32 -25.91 4.58
C GLU A 139 -12.89 -26.46 4.79
N LEU A 140 -11.96 -25.65 5.29
CA LEU A 140 -10.60 -26.10 5.58
C LEU A 140 -10.47 -26.85 6.91
N MET A 141 -11.40 -26.67 7.86
CA MET A 141 -11.47 -27.45 9.10
C MET A 141 -12.25 -28.76 8.97
N SER A 142 -12.84 -29.03 7.80
CA SER A 142 -13.65 -30.24 7.55
C SER A 142 -12.94 -31.29 6.69
N LEU A 143 -11.67 -31.06 6.31
CA LEU A 143 -10.87 -32.00 5.51
C LEU A 143 -9.84 -32.80 6.31
N ASP A 144 -9.79 -32.61 7.63
CA ASP A 144 -8.99 -33.42 8.56
C ASP A 144 -9.89 -34.39 9.37
N GLY A 145 -10.80 -35.07 8.66
CA GLY A 145 -11.69 -36.12 9.21
C GLY A 145 -11.30 -37.51 8.74
#